data_AF-B7K340-F1
#
_entry.id   AF-B7K340-F1
#
_cell.length_a   1.000
_cell.length_b   1.000
_cell.length_c   1.000
_cell.angle_alpha   90.00
_cell.angle_beta   90.00
_cell.angle_gamma   90.00
#
_symmetry.space_group_name_H-M   'P 1'
#
loop_
_entity.id
_entity.type
_entity.pdbx_description
1 polymer ?
#
loop_
_entity_poly.entity_id
_entity_poly.type
_entity_poly.pdbx_seq_one_letter_code
_entity_poly.pdbx_strand_id
1 'polypeptide(L)'
;MNKILGTIIIFALGISPTLAVELGNGLTLFNKSPRLVDMVTTFNGIRVTGAKYYITIALGKNVGEPLEKLTIQQSEGVEIIKFDLEQTMAFEGEPINRGQSLTISRTKQNLDNNEISIILDPPLPPGTTFTIALKPKQNPQEPGIYHFTINAYPQGENPQGLYLGFGRLQFYHQGDRFP
;
A
#
# COMPACT_ATOMS: atom_id res chain seq x y z
N MET A 1 -38.02 -37.81 53.54
CA MET A 1 -37.06 -38.66 52.81
C MET A 1 -36.86 -38.03 51.43
N ASN A 2 -35.62 -37.69 51.13
CA ASN A 2 -35.19 -36.71 50.12
C ASN A 2 -35.39 -37.17 48.68
N LYS A 3 -35.53 -36.19 47.75
CA LYS A 3 -34.61 -35.95 46.61
C LYS A 3 -35.14 -34.80 45.75
N ILE A 4 -34.51 -33.62 45.84
CA ILE A 4 -34.68 -32.52 44.89
C ILE A 4 -33.62 -32.72 43.80
N LEU A 5 -34.07 -32.89 42.56
CA LEU A 5 -33.23 -33.07 41.38
C LEU A 5 -32.85 -31.68 40.85
N GLY A 6 -31.58 -31.29 40.99
CA GLY A 6 -31.06 -30.02 40.47
C GLY A 6 -30.57 -30.18 39.03
N THR A 7 -31.22 -29.49 38.09
CA THR A 7 -30.78 -29.38 36.69
C THR A 7 -29.74 -28.26 36.59
N ILE A 8 -28.54 -28.57 36.12
CA ILE A 8 -27.49 -27.59 35.84
C ILE A 8 -27.62 -27.17 34.37
N ILE A 9 -27.94 -25.90 34.14
CA ILE A 9 -27.89 -25.26 32.81
C ILE A 9 -26.48 -24.68 32.64
N ILE A 10 -25.71 -25.23 31.70
CA ILE A 10 -24.39 -24.70 31.33
C ILE A 10 -24.61 -23.66 30.24
N PHE A 11 -24.45 -22.39 30.59
CA PHE A 11 -24.46 -21.27 29.65
C PHE A 11 -23.06 -21.18 29.02
N ALA A 12 -22.91 -21.63 27.77
CA ALA A 12 -21.68 -21.49 27.02
C ALA A 12 -21.55 -20.03 26.52
N LEU A 13 -20.74 -19.23 27.20
CA LEU A 13 -20.31 -17.91 26.72
C LEU A 13 -19.37 -18.11 25.52
N GLY A 14 -19.90 -17.90 24.32
CA GLY A 14 -19.12 -17.84 23.09
C GLY A 14 -18.24 -16.59 23.10
N ILE A 15 -16.96 -16.76 23.42
CA ILE A 15 -15.96 -15.69 23.31
C ILE A 15 -15.61 -15.58 21.82
N SER A 16 -16.11 -14.55 21.15
CA SER A 16 -15.60 -14.20 19.81
C SER A 16 -14.16 -13.73 19.97
N PRO A 17 -13.18 -14.20 19.17
CA PRO A 17 -11.83 -13.69 19.23
C PRO A 17 -11.77 -12.35 18.49
N THR A 18 -12.31 -11.30 19.10
CA THR A 18 -11.90 -9.92 18.78
C THR A 18 -10.58 -9.68 19.48
N LEU A 19 -9.53 -10.36 19.03
CA LEU A 19 -8.16 -9.93 19.31
C LEU A 19 -7.81 -8.83 18.30
N ALA A 20 -8.58 -7.74 18.36
CA ALA A 20 -7.97 -6.44 18.15
C ALA A 20 -6.90 -6.36 19.25
N VAL A 21 -5.65 -6.57 18.85
CA VAL A 21 -4.52 -6.31 19.73
C VAL A 21 -4.48 -4.79 19.86
N GLU A 22 -5.35 -4.24 20.71
CA GLU A 22 -5.15 -2.94 21.30
C GLU A 22 -3.94 -3.10 22.22
N LEU A 23 -2.73 -2.94 21.65
CA LEU A 23 -1.59 -2.47 22.44
C LEU A 23 -2.14 -1.28 23.24
N GLY A 24 -2.03 -1.32 24.57
CA GLY A 24 -2.71 -0.42 25.52
C GLY A 24 -2.34 1.08 25.43
N ASN A 25 -1.87 1.54 24.28
CA ASN A 25 -1.53 2.91 23.91
C ASN A 25 -2.38 3.43 22.72
N GLY A 26 -3.41 2.70 22.29
CA GLY A 26 -4.31 3.12 21.21
C GLY A 26 -3.67 3.11 19.82
N LEU A 27 -2.57 2.37 19.65
CA LEU A 27 -1.92 2.20 18.35
C LEU A 27 -2.70 1.21 17.48
N THR A 28 -2.75 1.49 16.20
CA THR A 28 -3.32 0.58 15.20
C THR A 28 -2.21 0.00 14.34
N LEU A 29 -2.15 -1.33 14.27
CA LEU A 29 -1.08 -2.10 13.61
C LEU A 29 -1.68 -3.12 12.66
N PHE A 30 -0.92 -3.52 11.63
CA PHE A 30 -1.23 -4.73 10.89
C PHE A 30 -0.84 -5.98 11.71
N ASN A 31 -1.73 -6.97 11.77
CA ASN A 31 -1.47 -8.29 12.38
C ASN A 31 -0.49 -9.13 11.54
N LYS A 32 -0.47 -8.90 10.22
CA LYS A 32 0.48 -9.47 9.27
C LYS A 32 0.87 -8.43 8.25
N SER A 33 2.11 -8.48 7.78
CA SER A 33 2.60 -7.52 6.80
C SER A 33 1.81 -7.61 5.47
N PRO A 34 1.31 -6.49 4.94
CA PRO A 34 1.11 -6.34 3.50
C PRO A 34 2.44 -6.58 2.78
N ARG A 35 2.40 -6.84 1.48
CA ARG A 35 3.62 -7.12 0.71
C ARG A 35 3.68 -6.23 -0.50
N LEU A 36 4.84 -5.61 -0.73
CA LEU A 36 5.20 -5.11 -2.04
C LEU A 36 5.38 -6.30 -2.98
N VAL A 37 4.51 -6.44 -3.96
CA VAL A 37 4.53 -7.53 -4.94
C VAL A 37 5.48 -7.18 -6.07
N ASP A 38 5.33 -5.96 -6.61
CA ASP A 38 6.13 -5.51 -7.75
C ASP A 38 6.19 -3.98 -7.83
N MET A 39 7.21 -3.47 -8.52
CA MET A 39 7.30 -2.09 -8.96
C MET A 39 7.89 -2.01 -10.36
N VAL A 40 7.10 -1.56 -11.33
CA VAL A 40 7.47 -1.50 -12.75
C VAL A 40 7.13 -0.16 -13.37
N THR A 41 7.75 0.14 -14.51
CA THR A 41 7.43 1.33 -15.31
C THR A 41 6.96 0.93 -16.70
N THR A 42 5.97 1.64 -17.25
CA THR A 42 5.52 1.42 -18.64
C THR A 42 6.62 1.67 -19.66
N PHE A 43 7.56 2.57 -19.35
CA PHE A 43 8.73 2.86 -20.19
C PHE A 43 9.94 3.03 -19.28
N ASN A 44 11.04 2.33 -19.57
CA ASN A 44 12.27 2.44 -18.79
C ASN A 44 13.36 3.26 -19.50
N GLY A 45 13.03 3.95 -20.60
CA GLY A 45 13.93 4.90 -21.26
C GLY A 45 14.01 6.23 -20.50
N ILE A 46 15.17 6.86 -20.46
CA ILE A 46 15.32 8.22 -19.90
C ILE A 46 14.46 9.25 -20.66
N ARG A 47 14.05 10.33 -19.99
CA ARG A 47 13.36 11.50 -20.57
C ARG A 47 12.02 11.22 -21.25
N VAL A 48 11.47 10.02 -21.08
CA VAL A 48 10.17 9.65 -21.63
C VAL A 48 9.06 10.38 -20.87
N THR A 49 8.39 11.29 -21.55
CA THR A 49 7.08 11.81 -21.15
C THR A 49 6.04 10.73 -21.40
N GLY A 50 5.09 10.51 -20.48
CA GLY A 50 4.03 9.53 -20.71
C GLY A 50 4.16 8.23 -19.91
N ALA A 51 5.27 7.99 -19.22
CA ALA A 51 5.42 6.83 -18.35
C ALA A 51 4.39 6.79 -17.21
N LYS A 52 4.16 5.59 -16.69
CA LYS A 52 3.46 5.32 -15.43
C LYS A 52 4.31 4.35 -14.61
N TYR A 53 4.48 4.64 -13.33
CA TYR A 53 5.14 3.74 -12.40
C TYR A 53 4.06 3.01 -11.61
N TYR A 54 3.99 1.69 -11.80
CA TYR A 54 3.06 0.84 -11.09
C TYR A 54 3.71 0.26 -9.86
N ILE A 55 3.04 0.38 -8.72
CA ILE A 55 3.40 -0.23 -7.45
C ILE A 55 2.27 -1.17 -7.08
N THR A 56 2.54 -2.48 -7.09
CA THR A 56 1.54 -3.51 -6.79
C THR A 56 1.75 -4.02 -5.37
N ILE A 57 0.67 -4.00 -4.58
CA ILE A 57 0.69 -4.40 -3.18
C ILE A 57 -0.37 -5.47 -2.95
N ALA A 58 0.00 -6.53 -2.24
CA ALA A 58 -0.90 -7.56 -1.78
C ALA A 58 -1.23 -7.35 -0.29
N LEU A 59 -2.49 -7.07 -0.01
CA LEU A 59 -3.05 -7.04 1.33
C LEU A 59 -3.59 -8.44 1.64
N GLY A 60 -2.80 -9.25 2.37
CA GLY A 60 -3.20 -10.61 2.71
C GLY A 60 -4.51 -10.66 3.51
N LYS A 61 -5.23 -11.78 3.48
CA LYS A 61 -6.50 -11.94 4.24
C LYS A 61 -6.35 -11.77 5.75
N ASN A 62 -5.14 -11.99 6.27
CA ASN A 62 -4.84 -12.01 7.70
C ASN A 62 -4.10 -10.76 8.18
N VAL A 63 -4.12 -9.66 7.42
CA VAL A 63 -3.44 -8.40 7.82
C VAL A 63 -4.13 -7.73 9.02
N GLY A 64 -5.35 -8.15 9.37
CA GLY A 64 -6.16 -7.56 10.44
C GLY A 64 -6.91 -6.35 9.91
N GLU A 65 -6.28 -5.19 9.98
CA GLU A 65 -6.90 -3.90 9.68
C GLU A 65 -6.91 -3.56 8.18
N PRO A 66 -7.92 -2.81 7.70
CA PRO A 66 -7.91 -2.21 6.36
C PRO A 66 -6.71 -1.28 6.16
N LEU A 67 -6.25 -1.14 4.92
CA LEU A 67 -5.21 -0.19 4.55
C LEU A 67 -5.84 1.15 4.16
N GLU A 68 -5.44 2.23 4.83
CA GLU A 68 -5.94 3.58 4.54
C GLU A 68 -4.93 4.42 3.76
N LYS A 69 -3.64 4.30 4.10
CA LYS A 69 -2.60 5.17 3.53
C LYS A 69 -1.37 4.39 3.07
N LEU A 70 -0.83 4.82 1.93
CA LEU A 70 0.51 4.47 1.48
C LEU A 70 1.40 5.70 1.49
N THR A 71 2.67 5.49 1.80
CA THR A 71 3.72 6.45 1.45
C THR A 71 4.73 5.82 0.51
N ILE A 72 5.17 6.61 -0.47
CA ILE A 72 6.15 6.23 -1.48
C ILE A 72 7.20 7.32 -1.49
N GLN A 73 8.42 6.99 -1.09
CA GLN A 73 9.52 7.93 -1.01
C GLN A 73 10.64 7.48 -1.93
N GLN A 74 11.09 8.34 -2.84
CA GLN A 74 12.34 8.06 -3.56
C GLN A 74 13.51 8.15 -2.58
N SER A 75 14.11 7.00 -2.23
CA SER A 75 15.21 6.90 -1.27
C SER A 75 16.58 7.04 -1.92
N GLU A 76 16.72 6.62 -3.17
CA GLU A 76 17.97 6.70 -3.93
C GLU A 76 17.72 6.97 -5.41
N GLY A 77 18.74 7.48 -6.10
CA GLY A 77 18.73 7.78 -7.53
C GLY A 77 19.69 8.93 -7.84
N VAL A 78 20.09 9.06 -9.11
CA VAL A 78 21.01 10.11 -9.55
C VAL A 78 20.36 11.51 -9.45
N GLU A 79 19.03 11.56 -9.58
CA GLU A 79 18.25 12.80 -9.45
C GLU A 79 16.87 12.52 -8.85
N ILE A 80 16.14 13.56 -8.44
CA ILE A 80 14.76 13.42 -7.93
C ILE A 80 13.77 13.43 -9.10
N ILE A 81 12.91 12.41 -9.17
CA ILE A 81 11.85 12.33 -10.17
C ILE A 81 10.68 13.22 -9.73
N LYS A 82 10.21 14.08 -10.66
CA LYS A 82 9.05 14.94 -10.43
C LYS A 82 7.77 14.23 -10.86
N PHE A 83 6.77 14.26 -9.99
CA PHE A 83 5.48 13.62 -10.23
C PHE A 83 4.37 14.64 -10.52
N ASP A 84 3.37 14.19 -11.25
CA ASP A 84 2.07 14.81 -11.41
C ASP A 84 1.05 14.05 -10.55
N LEU A 85 0.81 14.54 -9.34
CA LEU A 85 0.03 13.80 -8.35
C LEU A 85 -1.45 13.70 -8.72
N GLU A 86 -1.99 14.69 -9.44
CA GLU A 86 -3.40 14.72 -9.88
C GLU A 86 -3.71 13.60 -10.87
N GLN A 87 -2.69 13.06 -11.54
CA GLN A 87 -2.79 11.94 -12.47
C GLN A 87 -2.48 10.59 -11.82
N THR A 88 -2.34 10.55 -10.48
CA THR A 88 -2.18 9.30 -9.73
C THR A 88 -3.49 8.54 -9.72
N MET A 89 -3.43 7.24 -10.01
CA MET A 89 -4.61 6.37 -10.01
C MET A 89 -4.36 5.15 -9.12
N ALA A 90 -5.44 4.54 -8.63
CA ALA A 90 -5.41 3.25 -7.94
C ALA A 90 -6.47 2.33 -8.55
N PHE A 91 -6.18 1.03 -8.61
CA PHE A 91 -7.12 0.02 -9.07
C PHE A 91 -6.79 -1.35 -8.47
N GLU A 92 -7.78 -2.23 -8.40
CA GLU A 92 -7.59 -3.63 -7.98
C GLU A 92 -6.81 -4.45 -9.01
N GLY A 93 -6.07 -5.44 -8.56
CA GLY A 93 -5.31 -6.36 -9.41
C GLY A 93 -3.93 -5.84 -9.76
N GLU A 94 -3.44 -6.26 -10.93
CA GLU A 94 -2.10 -5.99 -11.45
C GLU A 94 -2.19 -5.10 -12.70
N PRO A 95 -1.08 -4.45 -13.14
CA PRO A 95 -1.11 -3.50 -14.25
C PRO A 95 -1.78 -3.98 -15.55
N ILE A 96 -1.61 -5.27 -15.88
CA ILE A 96 -2.13 -5.93 -17.09
C ILE A 96 -3.57 -6.45 -16.86
N ASN A 97 -3.92 -6.79 -15.62
CA ASN A 97 -5.20 -7.38 -15.23
C ASN A 97 -5.93 -6.46 -14.26
N ARG A 98 -6.36 -5.30 -14.76
CA ARG A 98 -6.99 -4.27 -13.92
C ARG A 98 -8.43 -4.64 -13.59
N GLY A 99 -8.74 -4.62 -12.31
CA GLY A 99 -10.08 -4.68 -11.78
C GLY A 99 -10.69 -3.29 -11.63
N GLN A 100 -11.45 -3.12 -10.54
CA GLN A 100 -12.18 -1.89 -10.27
C GLN A 100 -11.22 -0.73 -9.94
N SER A 101 -11.58 0.48 -10.35
CA SER A 101 -10.90 1.70 -9.90
C SER A 101 -11.13 1.90 -8.41
N LEU A 102 -10.07 2.30 -7.71
CA LEU A 102 -10.10 2.61 -6.29
C LEU A 102 -10.05 4.13 -6.10
N THR A 103 -10.85 4.64 -5.17
CA THR A 103 -10.92 6.07 -4.89
C THR A 103 -9.73 6.50 -4.05
N ILE A 104 -8.96 7.46 -4.58
CA ILE A 104 -7.94 8.19 -3.83
C ILE A 104 -8.57 9.50 -3.37
N SER A 105 -8.77 9.68 -2.07
CA SER A 105 -9.32 10.92 -1.52
C SER A 105 -8.30 12.05 -1.50
N ARG A 106 -7.02 11.70 -1.34
CA ARG A 106 -5.94 12.68 -1.25
C ARG A 106 -4.59 12.13 -1.66
N THR A 107 -3.86 12.95 -2.42
CA THR A 107 -2.42 12.80 -2.65
C THR A 107 -1.68 14.04 -2.16
N LYS A 108 -0.53 13.86 -1.51
CA LYS A 108 0.35 14.98 -1.09
C LYS A 108 1.80 14.57 -1.21
N GLN A 109 2.66 15.46 -1.71
CA GLN A 109 4.11 15.28 -1.64
C GLN A 109 4.70 16.18 -0.55
N ASN A 110 5.56 15.61 0.28
CA ASN A 110 6.46 16.36 1.15
C ASN A 110 7.72 16.71 0.35
N LEU A 111 7.99 18.01 0.20
CA LEU A 111 9.10 18.50 -0.62
C LEU A 111 10.46 18.35 0.07
N ASP A 112 10.48 18.21 1.40
CA ASP A 112 11.73 18.10 2.16
C ASP A 112 12.38 16.72 2.00
N ASN A 113 11.56 15.67 1.85
CA ASN A 113 12.01 14.29 1.78
C ASN A 113 11.51 13.52 0.54
N ASN A 114 10.80 14.19 -0.37
CA ASN A 114 10.15 13.62 -1.56
C ASN A 114 9.21 12.45 -1.30
N GLU A 115 8.62 12.37 -0.10
CA GLU A 115 7.62 11.37 0.22
C GLU A 115 6.25 11.76 -0.34
N ILE A 116 5.65 10.86 -1.13
CA ILE A 116 4.28 10.98 -1.62
C ILE A 116 3.37 10.17 -0.70
N SER A 117 2.41 10.82 -0.07
CA SER A 117 1.33 10.20 0.68
C SER A 117 0.09 10.04 -0.22
N ILE A 118 -0.50 8.85 -0.19
CA ILE A 118 -1.73 8.50 -0.92
C ILE A 118 -2.73 7.96 0.09
N ILE A 119 -3.91 8.56 0.18
CA ILE A 119 -5.00 8.16 1.07
C ILE A 119 -6.13 7.57 0.25
N LEU A 120 -6.57 6.38 0.63
CA LEU A 120 -7.66 5.63 0.01
C LEU A 120 -8.91 5.80 0.87
N ASP A 121 -10.02 6.15 0.23
CA ASP A 121 -11.32 6.29 0.89
C ASP A 121 -12.43 5.78 -0.04
N PRO A 122 -13.05 4.62 0.26
CA PRO A 122 -12.92 3.88 1.52
C PRO A 122 -11.54 3.18 1.67
N PRO A 123 -11.09 2.93 2.92
CA PRO A 123 -9.92 2.10 3.18
C PRO A 123 -10.05 0.70 2.56
N LEU A 124 -8.94 0.13 2.09
CA LEU A 124 -8.95 -1.15 1.40
C LEU A 124 -9.04 -2.33 2.36
N PRO A 125 -10.03 -3.22 2.20
CA PRO A 125 -10.21 -4.35 3.10
C PRO A 125 -9.15 -5.46 2.86
N PRO A 126 -8.83 -6.26 3.89
CA PRO A 126 -7.97 -7.43 3.78
C PRO A 126 -8.34 -8.38 2.62
N GLY A 127 -7.35 -9.01 2.02
CA GLY A 127 -7.53 -9.95 0.91
C GLY A 127 -7.43 -9.33 -0.48
N THR A 128 -7.21 -8.02 -0.58
CA THR A 128 -7.13 -7.27 -1.83
C THR A 128 -5.70 -7.20 -2.36
N THR A 129 -5.52 -7.45 -3.66
CA THR A 129 -4.30 -7.02 -4.38
C THR A 129 -4.66 -5.79 -5.18
N PHE A 130 -3.83 -4.76 -5.14
CA PHE A 130 -4.10 -3.51 -5.83
C PHE A 130 -2.81 -2.87 -6.35
N THR A 131 -2.96 -1.97 -7.30
CA THR A 131 -1.86 -1.22 -7.90
C THR A 131 -2.11 0.29 -7.77
N ILE A 132 -1.08 1.02 -7.36
CA ILE A 132 -0.97 2.47 -7.53
C ILE A 132 -0.24 2.75 -8.85
N ALA A 133 -0.80 3.59 -9.69
CA ALA A 133 -0.16 4.13 -10.88
C ALA A 133 0.28 5.57 -10.63
N LEU A 134 1.53 5.76 -10.25
CA LEU A 134 2.14 7.09 -10.14
C LEU A 134 2.47 7.65 -11.52
N LYS A 135 2.20 8.94 -11.72
CA LYS A 135 2.51 9.63 -12.97
C LYS A 135 3.76 10.50 -12.81
N PRO A 136 4.94 10.07 -13.29
CA PRO A 136 6.05 11.02 -13.43
C PRO A 136 5.70 12.06 -14.51
N LYS A 137 6.18 13.30 -14.34
CA LYS A 137 6.13 14.30 -15.42
C LYS A 137 6.90 13.82 -16.64
N GLN A 138 8.04 13.18 -16.37
CA GLN A 138 8.86 12.43 -17.30
C GLN A 138 9.76 11.47 -16.51
N ASN A 139 10.25 10.44 -17.17
CA ASN A 139 11.35 9.63 -16.66
C ASN A 139 12.61 10.49 -16.39
N PRO A 140 13.54 10.01 -15.55
CA PRO A 140 14.76 10.74 -15.24
C PRO A 140 15.57 11.10 -16.50
N GLN A 141 16.35 12.17 -16.39
CA GLN A 141 17.36 12.59 -17.36
C GLN A 141 18.55 11.64 -17.43
N GLU A 142 18.92 11.06 -16.30
CA GLU A 142 20.08 10.17 -16.17
C GLU A 142 19.67 8.69 -16.09
N PRO A 143 20.43 7.78 -16.72
CA PRO A 143 20.23 6.35 -16.54
C PRO A 143 20.65 5.93 -15.13
N GLY A 144 20.16 4.79 -14.68
CA GLY A 144 20.56 4.24 -13.39
C GLY A 144 19.42 3.58 -12.64
N ILE A 145 19.70 3.24 -11.38
CA ILE A 145 18.77 2.59 -10.48
C ILE A 145 18.20 3.64 -9.53
N TYR A 146 16.87 3.66 -9.41
CA TYR A 146 16.11 4.54 -8.55
C TYR A 146 15.34 3.66 -7.57
N HIS A 147 15.61 3.85 -6.28
CA HIS A 147 14.96 3.09 -5.22
C HIS A 147 13.85 3.91 -4.58
N PHE A 148 12.76 3.23 -4.26
CA PHE A 148 11.60 3.79 -3.60
C PHE A 148 11.30 3.01 -2.34
N THR A 149 11.26 3.67 -1.19
CA THR A 149 10.78 3.12 0.08
C THR A 149 9.26 3.15 0.05
N ILE A 150 8.61 2.02 0.32
CA ILE A 150 7.15 1.93 0.44
C ILE A 150 6.78 1.65 1.89
N ASN A 151 5.89 2.46 2.46
CA ASN A 151 5.26 2.18 3.75
C ASN A 151 3.74 2.09 3.59
N ALA A 152 3.12 1.21 4.37
CA ALA A 152 1.66 1.10 4.48
C ALA A 152 1.20 1.41 5.90
N TYR A 153 0.03 2.02 6.02
CA TYR A 153 -0.57 2.40 7.29
C TYR A 153 -1.99 1.83 7.35
N PRO A 154 -2.36 1.16 8.45
CA PRO A 154 -3.73 0.70 8.64
C PRO A 154 -4.66 1.89 8.86
N GLN A 155 -5.95 1.68 8.70
CA GLN A 155 -6.97 2.60 9.21
C GLN A 155 -6.94 2.58 10.75
N GLY A 156 -7.07 3.73 11.40
CA GLY A 156 -7.20 3.81 12.87
C GLY A 156 -6.86 5.19 13.44
N GLU A 157 -7.00 5.35 14.76
CA GLU A 157 -6.72 6.63 15.42
C GLU A 157 -5.23 6.96 15.47
N ASN A 158 -4.38 5.98 15.76
CA ASN A 158 -2.91 6.14 15.80
C ASN A 158 -2.19 5.08 14.97
N PRO A 159 -2.35 5.11 13.63
CA PRO A 159 -1.87 4.06 12.76
C PRO A 159 -0.34 4.09 12.65
N GLN A 160 0.31 2.95 12.86
CA GLN A 160 1.76 2.84 12.67
C GLN A 160 2.10 2.39 11.27
N GLY A 161 3.09 3.06 10.69
CA GLY A 161 3.61 2.72 9.38
C GLY A 161 4.40 1.42 9.42
N LEU A 162 4.13 0.53 8.47
CA LEU A 162 4.92 -0.65 8.23
C LEU A 162 5.68 -0.51 6.93
N TYR A 163 7.00 -0.66 7.02
CA TYR A 163 7.89 -0.68 5.86
C TYR A 163 7.71 -1.98 5.06
N LEU A 164 7.38 -1.85 3.78
CA LEU A 164 7.09 -2.97 2.89
C LEU A 164 8.28 -3.40 2.03
N GLY A 165 9.38 -2.63 2.04
CA GLY A 165 10.55 -2.88 1.21
C GLY A 165 10.85 -1.74 0.21
N PHE A 166 11.88 -1.97 -0.59
CA PHE A 166 12.25 -1.08 -1.68
C PHE A 166 11.66 -1.56 -3.00
N GLY A 167 10.95 -0.66 -3.70
CA GLY A 167 10.69 -0.80 -5.12
C GLY A 167 11.88 -0.28 -5.92
N ARG A 168 12.21 -0.93 -7.04
CA ARG A 168 13.37 -0.61 -7.86
C ARG A 168 12.94 -0.34 -9.29
N LEU A 169 13.24 0.85 -9.78
CA LEU A 169 13.14 1.18 -11.21
C LEU A 169 14.53 1.39 -11.78
N GLN A 170 14.81 0.76 -12.92
CA GLN A 170 16.06 0.98 -13.65
C GLN A 170 15.74 1.69 -14.96
N PHE A 171 16.48 2.76 -15.24
CA PHE A 171 16.34 3.53 -16.47
C PHE A 171 17.59 3.42 -17.35
N TYR A 172 17.36 3.43 -18.67
CA TYR A 172 18.38 3.22 -19.70
C TYR A 172 18.34 4.33 -20.74
N HIS A 173 19.46 4.54 -21.45
CA HIS A 173 19.51 5.46 -22.59
C HIS A 173 18.54 5.06 -23.71
N GLN A 174 18.48 3.77 -24.02
CA GLN A 174 17.51 3.17 -24.92
C GLN A 174 16.71 2.18 -24.09
N GLY A 175 15.42 2.48 -23.89
CA GLY A 175 14.56 1.70 -23.02
C GLY A 175 13.53 0.89 -23.78
N ASP A 176 12.95 -0.05 -23.04
CA ASP A 176 11.86 -0.89 -23.43
C ASP A 176 10.52 -0.35 -22.90
N ARG A 177 9.46 -0.91 -23.46
CA ARG A 177 8.09 -0.70 -23.01
C ARG A 177 7.60 -1.94 -22.27
N PHE A 178 7.09 -1.76 -21.05
CA PHE A 178 6.34 -2.80 -20.36
C PHE A 178 4.98 -3.00 -21.05
N PRO A 179 4.54 -4.26 -21.27
CA PRO A 179 3.33 -4.60 -22.00
C PRO A 179 2.05 -3.97 -21.42
#